data_AF-A0A4Q3KQ73-F1
#
_entry.id   AF-A0A4Q3KQ73-F1
#
_cell.length_a   1.000
_cell.length_b   1.000
_cell.length_c   1.000
_cell.angle_alpha   90.00
_cell.angle_beta   90.00
_cell.angle_gamma   90.00
#
_symmetry.space_group_name_H-M   'P 1'
#
loop_
_entity.id
_entity.type
_entity.pdbx_description
1 polymer ?
#
loop_
_entity_poly.entity_id
_entity_poly.type
_entity_poly.pdbx_seq_one_letter_code
_entity_poly.pdbx_strand_id
1 'polypeptide(L)'
;MVDIDAELHERLLACEEQYTLHFAEQVRLTRDPQMLRSLIAEVQTVAQAAGQRGYAAVVQLAQRQAQHYEHELQLVEAALHEAGPKGQAIARMTRRASLLMHCYTRHFSGQPRPTRDVGLLSEMVQALRGLHQQLAPLGQKQADIALSFAQRWEQELQHIEQSRAQGEQRAQAASLAGAANTLLQTYSACCLARRRLAVRPALLGRLAGEMQRLVGAMEALRRDGLSLPHHAESLSALHKQLADWHQEYGQVIQAQRSASLADRSAALTA
;
A
#
# COMPACT_ATOMS: atom_id res chain seq x y z
N MET A 1 6.08 -38.09 -17.27
CA MET A 1 6.14 -38.33 -15.82
C MET A 1 6.75 -37.09 -15.20
N VAL A 2 5.97 -36.31 -14.46
CA VAL A 2 6.53 -35.24 -13.62
C VAL A 2 7.42 -35.94 -12.58
N ASP A 3 8.62 -35.41 -12.37
CA ASP A 3 9.52 -35.91 -11.35
C ASP A 3 8.89 -35.60 -9.98
N ILE A 4 8.33 -36.62 -9.32
CA ILE A 4 7.55 -36.46 -8.09
C ILE A 4 8.45 -35.96 -6.94
N ASP A 5 9.77 -36.18 -7.02
CA ASP A 5 10.74 -35.58 -6.08
C ASP A 5 10.80 -34.06 -6.25
N ALA A 6 10.82 -33.58 -7.50
CA ALA A 6 10.78 -32.15 -7.80
C ALA A 6 9.48 -31.49 -7.32
N GLU A 7 8.34 -32.17 -7.46
CA GLU A 7 7.04 -31.66 -6.97
C GLU A 7 7.02 -31.49 -5.44
N LEU A 8 7.54 -32.46 -4.68
CA LEU A 8 7.62 -32.35 -3.22
C LEU A 8 8.60 -31.26 -2.78
N HIS A 9 9.69 -31.08 -3.52
CA HIS A 9 10.66 -30.02 -3.26
C HIS A 9 10.06 -28.62 -3.54
N GLU A 10 9.34 -28.46 -4.65
CA GLU A 10 8.63 -27.22 -4.99
C GLU A 10 7.60 -26.84 -3.92
N ARG A 11 6.88 -27.81 -3.35
CA ARG A 11 5.95 -27.56 -2.23
C ARG A 11 6.66 -27.04 -0.98
N LEU A 12 7.83 -27.58 -0.63
CA LEU A 12 8.62 -27.06 0.50
C LEU A 12 9.17 -25.65 0.24
N LEU A 13 9.56 -25.35 -1.01
CA LEU A 13 9.97 -24.00 -1.40
C LEU A 13 8.79 -23.03 -1.30
N ALA A 14 7.60 -23.43 -1.77
CA ALA A 14 6.40 -22.62 -1.63
C ALA A 14 6.07 -22.34 -0.15
N CYS A 15 6.22 -23.32 0.75
CA CYS A 15 6.06 -23.10 2.19
C CYS A 15 7.07 -22.07 2.73
N GLU A 16 8.33 -22.15 2.33
CA GLU A 16 9.38 -21.22 2.75
C GLU A 16 9.16 -19.79 2.23
N GLU A 17 8.68 -19.66 0.98
CA GLU A 17 8.29 -18.37 0.41
C GLU A 17 7.12 -17.75 1.17
N GLN A 18 6.09 -18.55 1.49
CA GLN A 18 4.97 -18.11 2.32
C GLN A 18 5.46 -17.70 3.72
N TYR A 19 6.37 -18.46 4.31
CA TYR A 19 6.94 -18.13 5.61
C TYR A 19 7.68 -16.78 5.56
N THR A 20 8.55 -16.61 4.57
CA THR A 20 9.32 -15.37 4.38
C THR A 20 8.40 -14.18 4.17
N LEU A 21 7.37 -14.30 3.32
CA LEU A 21 6.43 -13.24 3.03
C LEU A 21 5.61 -12.81 4.27
N HIS A 22 5.13 -13.78 5.04
CA HIS A 22 4.15 -13.55 6.09
C HIS A 22 4.74 -13.37 7.48
N PHE A 23 5.97 -13.82 7.72
CA PHE A 23 6.56 -13.83 9.07
C PHE A 23 7.93 -13.17 9.15
N ALA A 24 8.77 -13.24 8.11
CA ALA A 24 10.09 -12.61 8.17
C ALA A 24 9.97 -11.11 8.43
N GLU A 25 10.83 -10.60 9.31
CA GLU A 25 10.90 -9.18 9.72
C GLU A 25 9.64 -8.62 10.41
N GLN A 26 8.57 -9.40 10.57
CA GLN A 26 7.36 -8.97 11.26
C GLN A 26 7.48 -9.17 12.78
N VAL A 27 6.96 -8.22 13.57
CA VAL A 27 6.88 -8.38 15.02
C VAL A 27 5.93 -9.53 15.35
N ARG A 28 6.33 -10.43 16.26
CA ARG A 28 5.56 -11.62 16.65
C ARG A 28 4.10 -11.35 17.02
N LEU A 29 3.84 -10.21 17.65
CA LEU A 29 2.49 -9.76 18.03
C LEU A 29 1.53 -9.47 16.85
N THR A 30 2.05 -9.47 15.62
CA THR A 30 1.27 -9.21 14.40
C THR A 30 1.21 -10.41 13.46
N ARG A 31 1.83 -11.52 13.83
CA ARG A 31 1.86 -12.77 13.08
C ARG A 31 0.58 -13.57 13.34
N ASP A 32 0.09 -14.28 12.33
CA ASP A 32 -1.09 -15.16 12.45
C ASP A 32 -0.65 -16.59 12.84
N PRO A 33 -0.98 -17.06 14.06
CA PRO A 33 -0.62 -18.41 14.48
C PRO A 33 -1.33 -19.51 13.66
N GLN A 34 -2.51 -19.25 13.11
CA GLN A 34 -3.23 -20.25 12.30
C GLN A 34 -2.51 -20.53 10.97
N MET A 35 -1.90 -19.50 10.38
CA MET A 35 -1.11 -19.65 9.18
C MET A 35 0.17 -20.47 9.44
N LEU A 36 0.85 -20.26 10.58
CA LEU A 36 1.99 -21.13 10.97
C LEU A 36 1.56 -22.59 11.16
N ARG A 37 0.42 -22.83 11.83
CA ARG A 37 -0.13 -24.19 11.98
C ARG A 37 -0.42 -24.84 10.63
N SER A 38 -0.93 -24.07 9.67
CA SER A 38 -1.20 -24.55 8.31
C SER A 38 0.10 -24.90 7.56
N LEU A 39 1.15 -24.07 7.69
CA LEU A 39 2.47 -24.37 7.10
C LEU A 39 3.10 -25.62 7.73
N ILE A 40 3.01 -25.78 9.06
CA ILE A 40 3.49 -26.98 9.76
C ILE A 40 2.78 -28.24 9.22
N ALA A 41 1.45 -28.19 9.11
CA ALA A 41 0.67 -29.32 8.60
C ALA A 41 1.03 -29.68 7.15
N GLU A 42 1.25 -28.68 6.30
CA GLU A 42 1.66 -28.89 4.90
C GLU A 42 3.05 -29.52 4.81
N VAL A 43 4.03 -29.01 5.55
CA VAL A 43 5.39 -29.55 5.58
C VAL A 43 5.42 -30.98 6.15
N GLN A 44 4.62 -31.26 7.18
CA GLN A 44 4.46 -32.62 7.72
C GLN A 44 3.82 -33.57 6.70
N THR A 45 2.86 -33.09 5.92
CA THR A 45 2.25 -33.86 4.81
C THR A 45 3.28 -34.21 3.75
N VAL A 46 4.14 -33.25 3.38
CA VAL A 46 5.26 -33.48 2.45
C VAL A 46 6.25 -34.49 3.03
N ALA A 47 6.61 -34.38 4.31
CA ALA A 47 7.51 -35.33 4.98
C ALA A 47 6.96 -36.77 4.95
N GLN A 48 5.66 -36.94 5.21
CA GLN A 48 5.01 -38.26 5.18
C GLN A 48 5.02 -38.84 3.75
N ALA A 49 4.67 -38.03 2.75
CA ALA A 49 4.64 -38.44 1.35
C ALA A 49 6.04 -38.80 0.81
N ALA A 50 7.07 -38.07 1.24
CA ALA A 50 8.47 -38.36 0.93
C ALA A 50 8.95 -39.64 1.61
N GLY A 51 8.57 -39.86 2.88
CA GLY A 51 8.92 -41.05 3.65
C GLY A 51 8.36 -42.34 3.07
N GLN A 52 7.10 -42.34 2.63
CA GLN A 52 6.47 -43.49 1.96
C GLN A 52 7.17 -43.89 0.66
N ARG A 53 7.90 -42.95 0.04
CA ARG A 53 8.59 -43.15 -1.25
C ARG A 53 10.10 -43.34 -1.10
N GLY A 54 10.65 -43.24 0.12
CA GLY A 54 12.07 -43.41 0.39
C GLY A 54 12.95 -42.17 0.09
N TYR A 55 12.36 -40.98 -0.09
CA TYR A 55 13.11 -39.75 -0.35
C TYR A 55 13.67 -39.13 0.94
N ALA A 56 14.69 -39.76 1.51
CA ALA A 56 15.24 -39.40 2.83
C ALA A 56 15.70 -37.92 2.93
N ALA A 57 16.27 -37.36 1.86
CA ALA A 57 16.71 -35.96 1.85
C ALA A 57 15.55 -34.97 2.00
N VAL A 58 14.44 -35.21 1.30
CA VAL A 58 13.22 -34.38 1.38
C VAL A 58 12.57 -34.52 2.75
N VAL A 59 12.54 -35.73 3.33
CA VAL A 59 12.05 -35.96 4.70
C VAL A 59 12.85 -35.12 5.71
N GLN A 60 14.18 -35.16 5.63
CA GLN A 60 15.04 -34.39 6.55
C GLN A 60 14.89 -32.87 6.38
N LEU A 61 14.71 -32.40 5.15
CA LEU A 61 14.44 -30.97 4.90
C LEU A 61 13.10 -30.55 5.49
N ALA A 62 12.04 -31.30 5.21
CA ALA A 62 10.70 -31.03 5.73
C ALA A 62 10.67 -31.05 7.26
N GLN A 63 11.31 -32.03 7.91
CA GLN A 63 11.39 -32.09 9.37
C GLN A 63 12.10 -30.87 9.98
N ARG A 64 13.18 -30.40 9.35
CA ARG A 64 13.88 -29.18 9.81
C ARG A 64 13.00 -27.93 9.68
N GLN A 65 12.29 -27.78 8.56
CA GLN A 65 11.35 -26.66 8.39
C GLN A 65 10.21 -26.73 9.41
N ALA A 66 9.62 -27.91 9.63
CA ALA A 66 8.55 -28.10 10.62
C ALA A 66 9.03 -27.70 12.02
N GLN A 67 10.21 -28.16 12.45
CA GLN A 67 10.80 -27.77 13.74
C GLN A 67 11.02 -26.26 13.85
N HIS A 68 11.48 -25.61 12.78
CA HIS A 68 11.63 -24.16 12.76
C HIS A 68 10.29 -23.44 12.95
N TYR A 69 9.25 -23.85 12.21
CA TYR A 69 7.92 -23.24 12.30
C TYR A 69 7.22 -23.53 13.63
N GLU A 70 7.39 -24.74 14.19
CA GLU A 70 6.87 -25.11 15.52
C GLU A 70 7.49 -24.25 16.62
N HIS A 71 8.81 -24.06 16.58
CA HIS A 71 9.48 -23.19 17.54
C HIS A 71 8.98 -21.74 17.41
N GLU A 72 8.84 -21.23 16.19
CA GLU A 72 8.33 -19.88 15.98
C GLU A 72 6.86 -19.76 16.43
N LEU A 73 6.01 -20.76 16.20
CA LEU A 73 4.64 -20.78 16.68
C LEU A 73 4.56 -20.66 18.20
N GLN A 74 5.40 -21.39 18.93
CA GLN A 74 5.47 -21.29 20.40
C GLN A 74 5.85 -19.87 20.86
N LEU A 75 6.85 -19.26 20.20
CA LEU A 75 7.27 -17.89 20.51
C LEU A 75 6.18 -16.86 20.20
N VAL A 76 5.43 -17.05 19.11
CA VAL A 76 4.29 -16.20 18.74
C VAL A 76 3.17 -16.35 19.76
N GLU A 77 2.76 -17.56 20.10
CA GLU A 77 1.68 -17.81 21.06
C GLU A 77 2.03 -17.26 22.45
N ALA A 78 3.27 -17.47 22.91
CA ALA A 78 3.76 -16.91 24.16
C ALA A 78 3.71 -15.37 24.16
N ALA A 79 4.20 -14.74 23.08
CA ALA A 79 4.17 -13.28 22.95
C ALA A 79 2.73 -12.73 22.91
N LEU A 80 1.83 -13.40 22.17
CA LEU A 80 0.42 -13.00 22.06
C LEU A 80 -0.30 -13.13 23.41
N HIS A 81 -0.01 -14.18 24.17
CA HIS A 81 -0.55 -14.41 25.51
C HIS A 81 -0.04 -13.35 26.49
N GLU A 82 1.27 -13.10 26.52
CA GLU A 82 1.90 -12.09 27.40
C GLU A 82 1.39 -10.68 27.14
N ALA A 83 1.26 -10.28 25.87
CA ALA A 83 0.83 -8.93 25.50
C ALA A 83 -0.67 -8.68 25.74
N GLY A 84 -1.48 -9.74 25.75
CA GLY A 84 -2.94 -9.67 25.84
C GLY A 84 -3.63 -8.90 24.69
N PRO A 85 -4.96 -8.77 24.71
CA PRO A 85 -5.72 -8.14 23.62
C PRO A 85 -5.30 -6.69 23.32
N LYS A 86 -4.94 -5.94 24.38
CA LYS A 86 -4.50 -4.55 24.30
C LYS A 86 -3.16 -4.43 23.59
N GLY A 87 -2.15 -5.22 23.98
CA GLY A 87 -0.84 -5.20 23.35
C GLY A 87 -0.89 -5.63 21.88
N GLN A 88 -1.72 -6.62 21.56
CA GLN A 88 -1.96 -7.04 20.17
C GLN A 88 -2.61 -5.93 19.33
N ALA A 89 -3.59 -5.20 19.88
CA ALA A 89 -4.21 -4.07 19.19
C ALA A 89 -3.20 -2.95 18.90
N ILE A 90 -2.36 -2.60 19.88
CA ILE A 90 -1.27 -1.62 19.71
C ILE A 90 -0.28 -2.07 18.64
N ALA A 91 0.12 -3.35 18.63
CA ALA A 91 1.04 -3.88 17.64
C ALA A 91 0.47 -3.80 16.21
N ARG A 92 -0.80 -4.17 16.02
CA ARG A 92 -1.49 -4.04 14.71
C ARG A 92 -1.54 -2.58 14.23
N MET A 93 -1.88 -1.65 15.11
CA MET A 93 -1.93 -0.22 14.79
C MET A 93 -0.53 0.35 14.49
N THR A 94 0.48 -0.07 15.24
CA THR A 94 1.89 0.32 15.01
C THR A 94 2.38 -0.17 13.66
N ARG A 95 2.07 -1.42 13.27
CA ARG A 95 2.37 -1.94 11.93
C ARG A 95 1.72 -1.10 10.84
N ARG A 96 0.45 -0.72 11.01
CA ARG A 96 -0.24 0.18 10.07
C ARG A 96 0.44 1.54 9.98
N ALA A 97 0.92 2.09 11.09
CA ALA A 97 1.71 3.31 11.08
C ALA A 97 3.01 3.09 10.27
N SER A 98 3.77 2.04 10.54
CA SER A 98 5.00 1.71 9.80
C SER A 98 4.78 1.62 8.29
N LEU A 99 3.66 1.04 7.83
CA LEU A 99 3.32 1.01 6.40
C LEU A 99 3.19 2.42 5.81
N LEU A 100 2.58 3.37 6.53
CA LEU A 100 2.51 4.76 6.08
C LEU A 100 3.90 5.38 5.97
N MET A 101 4.80 5.09 6.90
CA MET A 101 6.19 5.57 6.83
C MET A 101 6.94 4.98 5.62
N HIS A 102 6.70 3.71 5.28
CA HIS A 102 7.30 3.11 4.07
C HIS A 102 6.72 3.72 2.79
N CYS A 103 5.41 3.98 2.76
CA CYS A 103 4.79 4.74 1.68
C CYS A 103 5.41 6.12 1.54
N TYR A 104 5.68 6.81 2.65
CA TYR A 104 6.32 8.12 2.65
C TYR A 104 7.71 8.03 1.99
N THR A 105 8.54 7.11 2.45
CA THR A 105 9.89 6.91 1.91
C THR A 105 9.85 6.60 0.41
N ARG A 106 8.96 5.70 -0.02
CA ARG A 106 8.84 5.32 -1.44
C ARG A 106 8.38 6.46 -2.35
N HIS A 107 7.40 7.24 -1.91
CA HIS A 107 6.73 8.22 -2.78
C HIS A 107 7.27 9.64 -2.66
N PHE A 108 8.04 9.97 -1.61
CA PHE A 108 8.48 11.35 -1.36
C PHE A 108 10.00 11.48 -1.22
N SER A 109 10.72 10.41 -0.88
CA SER A 109 12.19 10.45 -0.81
C SER A 109 12.78 10.65 -2.20
N GLY A 110 13.76 11.55 -2.31
CA GLY A 110 14.43 11.86 -3.58
C GLY A 110 13.61 12.69 -4.58
N GLN A 111 12.33 12.94 -4.32
CA GLN A 111 11.51 13.78 -5.19
C GLN A 111 11.62 15.27 -4.79
N PRO A 112 11.77 16.19 -5.76
CA PRO A 112 11.77 17.61 -5.45
C PRO A 112 10.40 18.04 -4.93
N ARG A 113 10.36 18.91 -3.93
CA ARG A 113 9.11 19.36 -3.29
C ARG A 113 8.00 19.76 -4.27
N PRO A 114 8.26 20.53 -5.34
CA PRO A 114 7.21 21.03 -6.22
C PRO A 114 6.42 19.92 -6.94
N THR A 115 7.01 18.75 -7.19
CA THR A 115 6.38 17.68 -7.98
C THR A 115 5.70 16.60 -7.14
N ARG A 116 5.76 16.69 -5.80
CA ARG A 116 5.23 15.68 -4.88
C ARG A 116 3.70 15.63 -4.88
N ASP A 117 3.13 14.45 -4.71
CA ASP A 117 1.67 14.25 -4.62
C ASP A 117 1.13 14.70 -3.24
N VAL A 118 0.63 15.94 -3.16
CA VAL A 118 0.09 16.49 -1.91
C VAL A 118 -1.22 15.82 -1.51
N GLY A 119 -1.98 15.26 -2.47
CA GLY A 119 -3.17 14.48 -2.19
C GLY A 119 -2.85 13.22 -1.39
N LEU A 120 -1.83 12.46 -1.82
CA LEU A 120 -1.37 11.27 -1.10
C LEU A 120 -0.84 11.63 0.29
N LEU A 121 -0.04 12.70 0.40
CA LEU A 121 0.51 13.13 1.69
C LEU A 121 -0.60 13.55 2.66
N SER A 122 -1.64 14.24 2.18
CA SER A 122 -2.81 14.61 2.97
C SER A 122 -3.58 13.39 3.49
N GLU A 123 -3.80 12.37 2.67
CA GLU A 123 -4.43 11.11 3.11
C GLU A 123 -3.60 10.41 4.19
N MET A 124 -2.28 10.40 4.04
CA MET A 124 -1.39 9.79 5.02
C MET A 124 -1.42 10.54 6.36
N VAL A 125 -1.48 11.88 6.34
CA VAL A 125 -1.68 12.71 7.54
C VAL A 125 -3.02 12.37 8.22
N GLN A 126 -4.11 12.29 7.45
CA GLN A 126 -5.42 11.91 8.00
C GLN A 126 -5.42 10.49 8.58
N ALA A 127 -4.77 9.54 7.90
CA ALA A 127 -4.63 8.18 8.39
C ALA A 127 -3.84 8.11 9.71
N LEU A 128 -2.76 8.88 9.85
CA LEU A 128 -2.01 8.98 11.10
C LEU A 128 -2.82 9.64 12.23
N ARG A 129 -3.62 10.67 11.94
CA ARG A 129 -4.52 11.26 12.93
C ARG A 129 -5.59 10.27 13.40
N GLY A 130 -6.16 9.50 12.48
CA GLY A 130 -7.09 8.41 12.83
C GLY A 130 -6.42 7.33 13.68
N LEU A 131 -5.16 6.98 13.36
CA LEU A 131 -4.38 6.06 14.19
C LEU A 131 -4.10 6.63 15.58
N HIS A 132 -3.78 7.93 15.70
CA HIS A 132 -3.60 8.59 16.99
C HIS A 132 -4.87 8.48 17.86
N GLN A 133 -6.04 8.78 17.30
CA GLN A 133 -7.33 8.67 18.02
C GLN A 133 -7.61 7.24 18.50
N GLN A 134 -7.24 6.23 17.69
CA GLN A 134 -7.42 4.82 18.05
C GLN A 134 -6.38 4.33 19.07
N LEU A 135 -5.15 4.84 19.00
CA LEU A 135 -4.05 4.47 19.88
C LEU A 135 -4.12 5.17 21.24
N ALA A 136 -4.62 6.41 21.31
CA ALA A 136 -4.66 7.19 22.54
C ALA A 136 -5.26 6.44 23.75
N PRO A 137 -6.42 5.75 23.65
CA PRO A 137 -6.96 4.99 24.78
C PRO A 137 -6.18 3.71 25.11
N LEU A 138 -5.34 3.23 24.18
CA LEU A 138 -4.59 1.98 24.34
C LEU A 138 -3.14 2.22 24.81
N GLY A 139 -2.47 3.24 24.29
CA GLY A 139 -1.06 3.49 24.58
C GLY A 139 -0.65 4.88 24.14
N GLN A 140 -0.52 5.79 25.11
CA GLN A 140 -0.20 7.20 24.86
C GLN A 140 1.09 7.37 24.05
N LYS A 141 2.16 6.63 24.42
CA LYS A 141 3.45 6.69 23.73
C LYS A 141 3.34 6.42 22.23
N GLN A 142 2.61 5.37 21.82
CA GLN A 142 2.42 5.04 20.41
C GLN A 142 1.50 6.04 19.72
N ALA A 143 0.49 6.54 20.42
CA ALA A 143 -0.38 7.59 19.92
C ALA A 143 0.41 8.88 19.62
N ASP A 144 1.30 9.29 20.52
CA ASP A 144 2.14 10.48 20.37
C ASP A 144 3.12 10.36 19.21
N ILE A 145 3.69 9.16 19.00
CA ILE A 145 4.52 8.89 17.82
C ILE A 145 3.71 9.12 16.54
N ALA A 146 2.52 8.53 16.42
CA ALA A 146 1.66 8.72 15.23
C ALA A 146 1.32 10.21 15.00
N LEU A 147 1.00 10.94 16.07
CA LEU A 147 0.70 12.38 16.00
C LEU A 147 1.93 13.20 15.55
N SER A 148 3.12 12.88 16.05
CA SER A 148 4.36 13.59 15.68
C SER A 148 4.70 13.44 14.19
N PHE A 149 4.42 12.28 13.59
CA PHE A 149 4.56 12.09 12.15
C PHE A 149 3.50 12.90 11.39
N ALA A 150 2.24 12.89 11.85
CA ALA A 150 1.16 13.64 11.22
C ALA A 150 1.48 15.14 11.16
N GLN A 151 1.96 15.71 12.27
CA GLN A 151 2.34 17.13 12.36
C GLN A 151 3.50 17.48 11.43
N ARG A 152 4.55 16.64 11.38
CA ARG A 152 5.69 16.87 10.47
C ARG A 152 5.28 16.82 9.00
N TRP A 153 4.42 15.86 8.64
CA TRP A 153 3.95 15.75 7.25
C TRP A 153 2.95 16.83 6.87
N GLU A 154 2.20 17.38 7.83
CA GLU A 154 1.37 18.56 7.62
C GLU A 154 2.21 19.83 7.40
N GLN A 155 3.31 20.00 8.13
CA GLN A 155 4.29 21.05 7.83
C GLN A 155 4.91 20.86 6.44
N GLU A 156 5.20 19.62 6.04
CA GLU A 156 5.74 19.35 4.70
C GLU A 156 4.73 19.69 3.59
N LEU A 157 3.42 19.49 3.81
CA LEU A 157 2.39 19.97 2.87
C LEU A 157 2.50 21.48 2.64
N GLN A 158 2.62 22.26 3.72
CA GLN A 158 2.78 23.71 3.64
C GLN A 158 4.07 24.09 2.88
N HIS A 159 5.18 23.41 3.15
CA HIS A 159 6.43 23.66 2.43
C HIS A 159 6.33 23.31 0.93
N ILE A 160 5.58 22.27 0.56
CA ILE A 160 5.36 21.92 -0.85
C ILE A 160 4.54 23.02 -1.53
N GLU A 161 3.44 23.46 -0.91
CA GLU A 161 2.59 24.53 -1.46
C GLU A 161 3.36 25.85 -1.62
N GLN A 162 4.13 26.25 -0.60
CA GLN A 162 5.02 27.40 -0.67
C GLN A 162 6.04 27.24 -1.80
N SER A 163 6.68 26.06 -1.91
CA SER A 163 7.65 25.80 -2.97
C SER A 163 7.04 25.83 -4.38
N ARG A 164 5.75 25.51 -4.53
CA ARG A 164 5.01 25.62 -5.81
C ARG A 164 4.63 27.06 -6.14
N ALA A 165 4.33 27.87 -5.13
CA ALA A 165 3.96 29.28 -5.28
C ALA A 165 5.18 30.22 -5.35
N GLN A 166 6.38 29.73 -5.04
CA GLN A 166 7.61 30.51 -5.13
C GLN A 166 8.16 30.52 -6.57
N GLY A 167 8.77 31.65 -6.93
CA GLY A 167 9.43 31.84 -8.23
C GLY A 167 8.54 32.49 -9.29
N GLU A 168 9.07 32.61 -10.50
CA GLU A 168 8.38 33.21 -11.64
C GLU A 168 7.22 32.32 -12.11
N GLN A 169 6.15 32.92 -12.65
CA GLN A 169 4.96 32.20 -13.15
C GLN A 169 5.31 31.05 -14.10
N ARG A 170 6.38 31.18 -14.91
CA ARG A 170 6.87 30.11 -15.80
C ARG A 170 7.37 28.89 -15.02
N ALA A 171 8.13 29.10 -13.96
CA ALA A 171 8.63 28.03 -13.11
C ALA A 171 7.47 27.35 -12.34
N GLN A 172 6.50 28.15 -11.90
CA GLN A 172 5.29 27.63 -11.25
C GLN A 172 4.48 26.73 -12.21
N ALA A 173 4.29 27.17 -13.46
CA ALA A 173 3.61 26.37 -14.48
C ALA A 173 4.33 25.05 -14.78
N ALA A 174 5.67 25.08 -14.90
CA ALA A 174 6.47 23.87 -15.11
C ALA A 174 6.35 22.89 -13.92
N SER A 175 6.37 23.41 -12.69
CA SER A 175 6.16 22.63 -11.47
C SER A 175 4.79 21.95 -11.43
N LEU A 176 3.71 22.70 -11.73
CA LEU A 176 2.34 22.17 -11.77
C LEU A 176 2.18 21.11 -12.87
N ALA A 177 2.77 21.33 -14.05
CA ALA A 177 2.78 20.34 -15.12
C ALA A 177 3.54 19.06 -14.71
N GLY A 178 4.68 19.20 -14.02
CA GLY A 178 5.42 18.07 -13.46
C GLY A 178 4.59 17.27 -12.44
N ALA A 179 3.89 17.96 -11.54
CA ALA A 179 2.99 17.31 -10.59
C ALA A 179 1.83 16.59 -11.28
N ALA A 180 1.23 17.19 -12.31
CA ALA A 180 0.16 16.57 -13.09
C ALA A 180 0.65 15.30 -13.80
N ASN A 181 1.86 15.31 -14.37
CA ASN A 181 2.47 14.14 -14.98
C ASN A 181 2.65 12.98 -13.99
N THR A 182 3.09 13.26 -12.76
CA THR A 182 3.18 12.24 -11.69
C THR A 182 1.82 11.58 -11.40
N LEU A 183 0.73 12.36 -11.40
CA LEU A 183 -0.62 11.81 -11.22
C LEU A 183 -1.06 10.97 -12.40
N LEU A 184 -0.80 11.42 -13.63
CA LEU A 184 -1.10 10.66 -14.84
C LEU A 184 -0.35 9.32 -14.86
N GLN A 185 0.91 9.30 -14.44
CA GLN A 185 1.70 8.07 -14.30
C GLN A 185 1.09 7.13 -13.24
N THR A 186 0.68 7.68 -12.10
CA THR A 186 0.02 6.91 -11.03
C THR A 186 -1.30 6.30 -11.52
N TYR A 187 -2.11 7.08 -12.24
CA TYR A 187 -3.34 6.62 -12.86
C TYR A 187 -3.08 5.49 -13.87
N SER A 188 -2.10 5.66 -14.76
CA SER A 188 -1.74 4.63 -15.74
C SER A 188 -1.36 3.30 -15.07
N ALA A 189 -0.53 3.37 -14.03
CA ALA A 189 -0.06 2.20 -13.30
C ALA A 189 -1.16 1.50 -12.48
N CYS A 190 -2.11 2.26 -11.92
CA CYS A 190 -3.06 1.72 -10.94
C CYS A 190 -4.51 1.58 -11.46
N CYS A 191 -4.87 2.23 -12.55
CA CYS A 191 -6.25 2.30 -13.02
C CYS A 191 -6.40 1.85 -14.48
N LEU A 192 -5.57 2.34 -15.40
CA LEU A 192 -5.82 2.22 -16.85
C LEU A 192 -5.92 0.78 -17.36
N ALA A 193 -5.05 -0.13 -16.91
CA ALA A 193 -5.03 -1.52 -17.35
C ALA A 193 -5.94 -2.44 -16.51
N ARG A 194 -6.63 -1.91 -15.49
CA ARG A 194 -7.38 -2.72 -14.54
C ARG A 194 -8.86 -2.80 -14.92
N ARG A 195 -9.46 -3.96 -14.69
CA ARG A 195 -10.92 -4.12 -14.74
C ARG A 195 -11.56 -3.21 -13.69
N ARG A 196 -12.71 -2.62 -14.01
CA ARG A 196 -13.45 -1.71 -13.09
C ARG A 196 -13.72 -2.29 -11.70
N LEU A 197 -13.91 -3.61 -11.61
CA LEU A 197 -14.09 -4.32 -10.33
C LEU A 197 -12.82 -4.34 -9.47
N ALA A 198 -11.65 -4.27 -10.09
CA ALA A 198 -10.33 -4.28 -9.44
C ALA A 198 -9.77 -2.86 -9.18
N VAL A 199 -10.38 -1.82 -9.78
CA VAL A 199 -10.00 -0.42 -9.54
C VAL A 199 -10.47 0.00 -8.15
N ARG A 200 -9.59 0.60 -7.35
CA ARG A 200 -9.95 1.12 -6.02
C ARG A 200 -10.65 2.47 -6.18
N PRO A 201 -11.95 2.62 -5.86
CA PRO A 201 -12.66 3.87 -6.11
C PRO A 201 -12.07 5.04 -5.32
N ALA A 202 -11.68 4.80 -4.07
CA ALA A 202 -11.04 5.82 -3.23
C ALA A 202 -9.76 6.39 -3.87
N LEU A 203 -8.93 5.55 -4.51
CA LEU A 203 -7.72 5.99 -5.21
C LEU A 203 -8.08 6.87 -6.42
N LEU A 204 -9.05 6.44 -7.23
CA LEU A 204 -9.46 7.21 -8.41
C LEU A 204 -10.09 8.56 -8.02
N GLY A 205 -10.94 8.58 -6.99
CA GLY A 205 -11.51 9.80 -6.44
C GLY A 205 -10.44 10.78 -5.92
N ARG A 206 -9.42 10.27 -5.22
CA ARG A 206 -8.26 11.05 -4.79
C ARG A 206 -7.49 11.66 -5.96
N LEU A 207 -7.18 10.85 -6.96
CA LEU A 207 -6.45 11.29 -8.16
C LEU A 207 -7.24 12.38 -8.91
N ALA A 208 -8.55 12.22 -9.07
CA ALA A 208 -9.42 13.22 -9.68
C ALA A 208 -9.46 14.53 -8.86
N GLY A 209 -9.61 14.45 -7.54
CA GLY A 209 -9.59 15.62 -6.66
C GLY A 209 -8.26 16.38 -6.70
N GLU A 210 -7.12 15.68 -6.75
CA GLU A 210 -5.82 16.33 -6.89
C GLU A 210 -5.62 16.94 -8.28
N MET A 211 -6.03 16.24 -9.34
CA MET A 211 -6.01 16.77 -10.70
C MET A 211 -6.85 18.06 -10.82
N GLN A 212 -8.02 18.10 -10.18
CA GLN A 212 -8.85 19.31 -10.10
C GLN A 212 -8.14 20.48 -9.42
N ARG A 213 -7.41 20.22 -8.32
CA ARG A 213 -6.60 21.26 -7.65
C ARG A 213 -5.49 21.80 -8.55
N LEU A 214 -4.77 20.92 -9.24
CA LEU A 214 -3.69 21.34 -10.16
C LEU A 214 -4.22 22.13 -11.35
N VAL A 215 -5.32 21.68 -11.97
CA VAL A 215 -5.99 22.41 -13.04
C VAL A 215 -6.40 23.81 -12.56
N GLY A 216 -7.04 23.93 -11.40
CA GLY A 216 -7.42 25.23 -10.84
C GLY A 216 -6.22 26.16 -10.60
N ALA A 217 -5.09 25.63 -10.12
CA ALA A 217 -3.85 26.40 -9.96
C ALA A 217 -3.27 26.86 -11.31
N MET A 218 -3.27 25.98 -12.32
CA MET A 218 -2.82 26.34 -13.67
C MET A 218 -3.74 27.37 -14.34
N GLU A 219 -5.04 27.33 -14.07
CA GLU A 219 -6.00 28.35 -14.51
C GLU A 219 -5.78 29.69 -13.83
N ALA A 220 -5.42 29.71 -12.54
CA ALA A 220 -5.05 30.93 -11.83
C ALA A 220 -3.87 31.62 -12.51
N LEU A 221 -2.79 30.88 -12.83
CA LEU A 221 -1.65 31.45 -13.56
C LEU A 221 -2.04 32.05 -14.92
N ARG A 222 -2.94 31.38 -15.66
CA ARG A 222 -3.45 31.90 -16.93
C ARG A 222 -4.24 33.19 -16.73
N ARG A 223 -5.09 33.26 -15.70
CA ARG A 223 -5.84 34.48 -15.34
C ARG A 223 -4.91 35.62 -14.93
N ASP A 224 -3.79 35.29 -14.27
CA ASP A 224 -2.76 36.24 -13.84
C ASP A 224 -1.80 36.66 -14.96
N GLY A 225 -2.16 36.38 -16.23
CA GLY A 225 -1.45 36.87 -17.40
C GLY A 225 -0.41 35.93 -18.00
N LEU A 226 -0.25 34.70 -17.48
CA LEU A 226 0.65 33.72 -18.09
C LEU A 226 0.10 33.26 -19.45
N SER A 227 0.74 33.71 -20.52
CA SER A 227 0.45 33.30 -21.90
C SER A 227 1.61 32.48 -22.46
N LEU A 228 1.52 31.16 -22.33
CA LEU A 228 2.45 30.20 -22.94
C LEU A 228 1.63 29.15 -23.71
N PRO A 229 1.92 28.89 -25.01
CA PRO A 229 1.18 27.91 -25.80
C PRO A 229 1.12 26.52 -25.14
N HIS A 230 2.27 26.01 -24.69
CA HIS A 230 2.34 24.70 -24.02
C HIS A 230 1.57 24.63 -22.70
N HIS A 231 1.43 25.75 -21.98
CA HIS A 231 0.61 25.82 -20.76
C HIS A 231 -0.88 25.67 -21.10
N ALA A 232 -1.34 26.36 -22.15
CA ALA A 232 -2.72 26.29 -22.61
C ALA A 232 -3.08 24.89 -23.16
N GLU A 233 -2.18 24.28 -23.94
CA GLU A 233 -2.31 22.90 -24.44
C GLU A 233 -2.39 21.90 -23.28
N SER A 234 -1.45 22.00 -22.32
CA SER A 234 -1.44 21.15 -21.13
C SER A 234 -2.74 21.28 -20.36
N LEU A 235 -3.20 22.50 -20.12
CA LEU A 235 -4.45 22.74 -19.40
C LEU A 235 -5.68 22.15 -20.12
N SER A 236 -5.75 22.24 -21.45
CA SER A 236 -6.82 21.63 -22.23
C SER A 236 -6.80 20.10 -22.12
N ALA A 237 -5.62 19.48 -22.23
CA ALA A 237 -5.46 18.04 -22.07
C ALA A 237 -5.84 17.57 -20.66
N LEU A 238 -5.43 18.30 -19.62
CA LEU A 238 -5.75 17.98 -18.23
C LEU A 238 -7.25 18.13 -17.93
N HIS A 239 -7.94 19.11 -18.51
CA HIS A 239 -9.40 19.21 -18.40
C HIS A 239 -10.11 17.98 -18.98
N LYS A 240 -9.70 17.54 -20.17
CA LYS A 240 -10.26 16.35 -20.81
C LYS A 240 -10.03 15.12 -19.93
N GLN A 241 -8.80 14.92 -19.47
CA GLN A 241 -8.46 13.80 -18.57
C GLN A 241 -9.27 13.83 -17.27
N LEU A 242 -9.43 15.00 -16.65
CA LEU A 242 -10.23 15.14 -15.43
C LEU A 242 -11.70 14.77 -15.65
N ALA A 243 -12.29 15.16 -16.79
CA ALA A 243 -13.65 14.77 -17.15
C ALA A 243 -13.77 13.25 -17.34
N ASP A 244 -12.82 12.65 -18.06
CA ASP A 244 -12.75 11.20 -18.27
C ASP A 244 -12.63 10.45 -16.93
N TRP A 245 -11.83 10.96 -15.99
CA TRP A 245 -11.64 10.35 -14.67
C TRP A 245 -12.89 10.43 -13.80
N HIS A 246 -13.64 11.54 -13.84
CA HIS A 246 -14.92 11.64 -13.13
C HIS A 246 -15.96 10.67 -13.70
N GLN A 247 -16.01 10.53 -15.01
CA GLN A 247 -16.89 9.57 -15.67
C GLN A 247 -16.51 8.13 -15.27
N GLU A 248 -15.23 7.78 -15.35
CA GLU A 248 -14.73 6.45 -14.98
C GLU A 248 -14.99 6.16 -13.49
N TYR A 249 -14.84 7.16 -12.61
CA TYR A 249 -15.19 7.01 -11.19
C TYR A 249 -16.64 6.58 -10.99
N GLY A 250 -17.58 7.23 -11.68
CA GLY A 250 -18.99 6.85 -11.65
C GLY A 250 -19.23 5.41 -12.13
N GLN A 251 -18.57 5.03 -13.24
CA GLN A 251 -18.69 3.70 -13.82
C GLN A 251 -18.09 2.60 -12.93
N VAL A 252 -16.95 2.88 -12.28
CA VAL A 252 -16.33 1.98 -11.29
C VAL A 252 -17.25 1.76 -10.10
N ILE A 253 -17.82 2.84 -9.54
CA ILE A 253 -18.78 2.73 -8.42
C ILE A 253 -20.00 1.91 -8.84
N GLN A 254 -20.57 2.17 -10.01
CA GLN A 254 -21.74 1.44 -10.52
C GLN A 254 -21.43 -0.05 -10.74
N ALA A 255 -20.30 -0.36 -11.37
CA ALA A 255 -19.86 -1.73 -11.60
C ALA A 255 -19.68 -2.50 -10.28
N GLN A 256 -19.07 -1.88 -9.28
CA GLN A 256 -18.86 -2.52 -7.98
C GLN A 256 -20.12 -2.67 -7.15
N ARG A 257 -21.11 -1.78 -7.30
CA ARG A 257 -22.42 -1.89 -6.64
C ARG A 257 -23.29 -2.99 -7.24
N SER A 258 -23.14 -3.23 -8.54
CA SER A 258 -23.95 -4.23 -9.28
C SER A 258 -23.32 -5.63 -9.28
N ALA A 259 -22.01 -5.75 -9.01
CA ALA A 259 -21.31 -7.03 -8.98
C ALA A 259 -21.57 -7.82 -7.69
N SER A 260 -21.61 -9.15 -7.82
CA SER A 260 -21.69 -10.05 -6.66
C SER A 260 -20.38 -10.03 -5.86
N LEU A 261 -20.44 -10.48 -4.59
CA LEU A 261 -19.24 -10.62 -3.77
C LEU A 261 -18.21 -11.59 -4.38
N ALA A 262 -18.68 -12.65 -5.04
CA ALA A 262 -17.82 -13.63 -5.72
C ALA A 262 -17.06 -12.98 -6.88
N ASP A 263 -17.74 -12.19 -7.72
CA ASP A 263 -17.10 -11.48 -8.85
C ASP A 263 -16.08 -10.45 -8.38
N ARG A 264 -16.37 -9.77 -7.27
CA ARG A 264 -15.45 -8.81 -6.66
C ARG A 264 -14.22 -9.48 -6.08
N SER A 265 -14.38 -10.66 -5.46
CA SER A 265 -13.25 -11.45 -4.96
C SER A 265 -12.37 -11.93 -6.11
N ALA A 266 -12.98 -12.49 -7.17
CA ALA A 266 -12.25 -12.99 -8.33
C ALA A 266 -11.48 -11.87 -9.08
N ALA A 267 -12.03 -10.65 -9.11
CA ALA A 267 -11.37 -9.50 -9.73
C ALA A 267 -10.14 -8.99 -8.95
N LEU A 268 -9.99 -9.32 -7.67
CA LEU A 268 -8.82 -8.93 -6.87
C LEU A 268 -7.65 -9.91 -7.01
N THR A 269 -7.92 -11.12 -7.48
CA THR A 269 -6.94 -12.20 -7.66
C THR A 269 -6.44 -12.35 -9.11
N ALA A 270 -7.00 -11.58 -10.04
CA ALA A 270 -6.67 -11.60 -11.47
C ALA A 270 -5.91 -10.33 -11.89
#